data_AF-A0A2E5JGA2-F1
#
_entry.id   AF-A0A2E5JGA2-F1
#
_cell.length_a   1.000
_cell.length_b   1.000
_cell.length_c   1.000
_cell.angle_alpha   90.00
_cell.angle_beta   90.00
_cell.angle_gamma   90.00
#
_symmetry.space_group_name_H-M   'P 1'
#
loop_
_entity.id
_entity.type
_entity.pdbx_description
1 polymer ?
#
loop_
_entity_poly.entity_id
_entity_poly.type
_entity_poly.pdbx_seq_one_letter_code
_entity_poly.pdbx_strand_id
1 'polypeptide(L)'
;MKKLILLLFLSLSIFSADAASTKDLAYDGQNADSFALDLETELTRYREEQYPSTCTRQIPYTEQVCGYETRYRQQCRTEPGRNECRTVNDQVCRNVTRTRRQCTTGPDRRVCRTVPNHVCTTVNGQRQCRQQGTRQQCSNQAGQQTCRDVPYTDRVCTNQPRQVCTWNPPRQVCNSVPYQDYICRDVTRYRSEDYACTRTRQVPYTVDRENKADVQVSYADQNPDTSAADLSFVLDNAGDVSLKLEDRSDRPALVFINKRQSIDNSDDNLTTDARFNVSFVAREDYLALVESDVDVSSVDHQHLVLKTAKIVRKDDLTIKLSIDQKGLFSSYEFEKTLTPGQYTTAKTQGASFIDIDFNSIGAKLKDGKKYEFTVTLELKPGRDLVTPLRSEGKKTIQFKKKL
;
A
#
# COMPACT_ATOMS: atom_id res chain seq x y z
N MET A 1 -16.37 -37.15 -71.62
CA MET A 1 -16.08 -35.81 -72.18
C MET A 1 -16.86 -34.77 -71.37
N LYS A 2 -16.12 -33.86 -70.72
CA LYS A 2 -16.45 -32.46 -70.44
C LYS A 2 -17.89 -32.13 -69.98
N LYS A 3 -18.04 -31.84 -68.69
CA LYS A 3 -18.72 -30.66 -68.09
C LYS A 3 -19.30 -31.01 -66.72
N LEU A 4 -18.48 -30.95 -65.67
CA LEU A 4 -18.95 -30.75 -64.30
C LEU A 4 -17.82 -30.18 -63.42
N ILE A 5 -17.20 -29.09 -63.91
CA ILE A 5 -16.23 -28.27 -63.17
C ILE A 5 -16.68 -26.83 -63.41
N LEU A 6 -17.71 -26.37 -62.71
CA LEU A 6 -18.07 -24.94 -62.64
C LEU A 6 -19.20 -24.70 -61.62
N LEU A 7 -18.90 -24.74 -60.31
CA LEU A 7 -19.75 -24.13 -59.25
C LEU A 7 -19.06 -24.23 -57.86
N LEU A 8 -17.79 -23.82 -57.80
CA LEU A 8 -17.04 -23.70 -56.54
C LEU A 8 -16.30 -22.36 -56.48
N PHE A 9 -17.00 -21.30 -56.90
CA PHE A 9 -16.56 -19.90 -56.85
C PHE A 9 -17.80 -19.04 -56.67
N LEU A 10 -18.17 -18.74 -55.41
CA LEU A 10 -18.82 -17.50 -54.95
C LEU A 10 -19.45 -17.73 -53.56
N SER A 11 -18.67 -17.49 -52.50
CA SER A 11 -19.12 -16.83 -51.27
C SER A 11 -17.97 -16.73 -50.27
N LEU A 12 -16.80 -16.23 -50.73
CA LEU A 12 -15.97 -15.44 -49.83
C LEU A 12 -16.64 -14.06 -49.76
N SER A 13 -17.71 -13.99 -48.97
CA SER A 13 -18.18 -12.72 -48.45
C SER A 13 -17.09 -12.27 -47.49
N ILE A 14 -16.13 -11.51 -48.02
CA ILE A 14 -15.25 -10.69 -47.20
C ILE A 14 -16.21 -9.69 -46.57
N PHE A 15 -16.77 -10.05 -45.42
CA PHE A 15 -17.46 -9.10 -44.57
C PHE A 15 -16.40 -8.08 -44.21
N SER A 16 -16.49 -6.89 -44.81
CA SER A 16 -15.89 -5.69 -44.27
C SER A 16 -16.49 -5.56 -42.88
N ALA A 17 -15.81 -6.14 -41.89
CA ALA A 17 -16.18 -5.96 -40.50
C ALA A 17 -15.89 -4.49 -40.22
N ASP A 18 -16.93 -3.66 -40.25
CA ASP A 18 -16.88 -2.33 -39.68
C ASP A 18 -16.49 -2.53 -38.22
N ALA A 19 -15.21 -2.29 -37.93
CA ALA A 19 -14.66 -2.48 -36.61
C ALA A 19 -15.18 -1.32 -35.76
N ALA A 20 -16.19 -1.63 -34.95
CA ALA A 20 -16.75 -0.70 -33.99
C ALA A 20 -15.98 -0.81 -32.67
N SER A 21 -15.96 0.27 -31.90
CA SER A 21 -15.38 0.29 -30.54
C SER A 21 -16.18 -0.57 -29.55
N THR A 22 -17.36 -1.02 -29.97
CA THR A 22 -18.25 -1.89 -29.20
C THR A 22 -18.70 -3.09 -30.02
N LYS A 23 -18.77 -4.26 -29.38
CA LYS A 23 -19.32 -5.47 -29.98
C LYS A 23 -20.26 -6.16 -29.00
N ASP A 24 -21.49 -6.40 -29.45
CA ASP A 24 -22.46 -7.21 -28.73
C ASP A 24 -22.48 -8.63 -29.31
N LEU A 25 -22.46 -9.62 -28.42
CA LEU A 25 -22.57 -11.04 -28.73
C LEU A 25 -23.68 -11.66 -27.88
N ALA A 26 -24.44 -12.57 -28.48
CA ALA A 26 -25.35 -13.45 -27.76
C ALA A 26 -24.64 -14.78 -27.51
N TYR A 27 -24.58 -15.20 -26.25
CA TYR A 27 -24.19 -16.55 -25.86
C TYR A 27 -25.42 -17.45 -25.83
N ASP A 28 -25.35 -18.57 -26.55
CA ASP A 28 -26.39 -19.59 -26.69
C ASP A 28 -25.75 -20.99 -26.88
N GLY A 29 -24.76 -21.30 -26.04
CA GLY A 29 -24.09 -22.61 -26.00
C GLY A 29 -22.86 -22.77 -26.92
N GLN A 30 -22.35 -21.71 -27.54
CA GLN A 30 -21.11 -21.79 -28.34
C GLN A 30 -19.86 -22.01 -27.47
N ASN A 31 -18.78 -22.58 -28.03
CA ASN A 31 -17.55 -22.85 -27.27
C ASN A 31 -16.57 -21.66 -27.20
N ALA A 32 -16.54 -20.83 -28.25
CA ALA A 32 -15.64 -19.69 -28.35
C ALA A 32 -16.14 -18.66 -29.38
N ASP A 33 -15.71 -17.41 -29.21
CA ASP A 33 -15.89 -16.31 -30.16
C ASP A 33 -14.57 -15.56 -30.37
N SER A 34 -14.40 -14.96 -31.54
CA SER A 34 -13.27 -14.07 -31.83
C SER A 34 -13.70 -12.91 -32.72
N PHE A 35 -13.29 -11.69 -32.38
CA PHE A 35 -13.59 -10.49 -33.15
C PHE A 35 -12.55 -9.40 -32.88
N ALA A 36 -12.54 -8.37 -33.73
CA ALA A 36 -11.73 -7.17 -33.52
C ALA A 36 -12.62 -6.00 -33.10
N LEU A 37 -12.09 -5.13 -32.24
CA LEU A 37 -12.62 -3.82 -31.92
C LEU A 37 -11.65 -2.75 -32.45
N ASP A 38 -12.20 -1.63 -32.91
CA ASP A 38 -11.40 -0.50 -33.38
C ASP A 38 -11.97 0.81 -32.83
N LEU A 39 -11.08 1.71 -32.44
CA LEU A 39 -11.41 3.00 -31.85
C LEU A 39 -10.35 4.02 -32.28
N GLU A 40 -10.75 4.98 -33.10
CA GLU A 40 -9.93 6.16 -33.39
C GLU A 40 -10.03 7.16 -32.23
N THR A 41 -8.88 7.61 -31.72
CA THR A 41 -8.79 8.59 -30.64
C THR A 41 -7.90 9.77 -31.05
N GLU A 42 -8.34 10.99 -30.74
CA GLU A 42 -7.53 12.17 -30.97
C GLU A 42 -6.52 12.38 -29.82
N LEU A 43 -5.23 12.40 -30.14
CA LEU A 43 -4.16 12.75 -29.20
C LEU A 43 -3.60 14.14 -29.49
N THR A 44 -3.48 14.97 -28.45
CA THR A 44 -2.73 16.22 -28.54
C THR A 44 -1.24 15.94 -28.34
N ARG A 45 -0.43 16.14 -29.39
CA ARG A 45 1.04 16.14 -29.32
C ARG A 45 1.57 17.57 -29.39
N TYR A 46 2.83 17.76 -29.02
CA TYR A 46 3.50 19.05 -29.10
C TYR A 46 4.68 18.97 -30.06
N ARG A 47 4.82 19.96 -30.94
CA ARG A 47 6.01 20.13 -31.77
C ARG A 47 6.71 21.44 -31.43
N GLU A 48 8.03 21.43 -31.52
CA GLU A 48 8.83 22.65 -31.39
C GLU A 48 8.82 23.42 -32.70
N GLU A 49 8.32 24.66 -32.65
CA GLU A 49 8.45 25.62 -33.74
C GLU A 49 9.45 26.71 -33.36
N GLN A 50 10.44 26.93 -34.22
CA GLN A 50 11.33 28.08 -34.11
C GLN A 50 10.64 29.30 -34.73
N TYR A 51 10.64 30.42 -34.00
CA TYR A 51 10.13 31.69 -34.50
C TYR A 51 11.18 32.80 -34.30
N PRO A 52 11.26 33.76 -35.24
CA PRO A 52 12.13 34.91 -35.10
C PRO A 52 11.64 35.76 -33.92
N SER A 53 12.58 36.16 -33.06
CA SER A 53 12.36 37.00 -31.90
C SER A 53 13.50 38.02 -31.79
N THR A 54 13.28 39.04 -30.97
CA THR A 54 14.33 39.96 -30.55
C THR A 54 14.87 39.53 -29.20
N CYS A 55 16.20 39.44 -29.05
CA CYS A 55 16.88 39.15 -27.80
C CYS A 55 17.79 40.33 -27.43
N THR A 56 18.00 40.55 -26.13
CA THR A 56 18.91 41.59 -25.62
C THR A 56 20.24 40.97 -25.20
N ARG A 57 21.37 41.55 -25.62
CA ARG A 57 22.69 41.24 -25.09
C ARG A 57 23.31 42.48 -24.44
N GLN A 58 24.12 42.27 -23.41
CA GLN A 58 24.91 43.35 -22.80
C GLN A 58 26.22 43.50 -23.57
N ILE A 59 26.46 44.68 -24.14
CA ILE A 59 27.73 45.00 -24.80
C ILE A 59 28.53 45.92 -23.87
N PRO A 60 29.75 45.50 -23.46
CA PRO A 60 30.61 46.35 -22.65
C PRO A 60 31.13 47.52 -23.50
N TYR A 61 31.15 48.71 -22.92
CA TYR A 61 31.82 49.89 -23.47
C TYR A 61 32.60 50.59 -22.35
N THR A 62 33.71 51.22 -22.72
CA THR A 62 34.54 51.99 -21.80
C THR A 62 34.06 53.43 -21.77
N GLU A 63 33.75 53.94 -20.57
CA GLU A 63 33.46 55.35 -20.35
C GLU A 63 34.46 55.90 -19.35
N GLN A 64 35.10 57.01 -19.70
CA GLN A 64 35.99 57.71 -18.78
C GLN A 64 35.12 58.51 -17.80
N VAL A 65 35.09 58.09 -16.54
CA VAL A 65 34.37 58.80 -15.49
C VAL A 65 35.38 59.52 -14.62
N CYS A 66 35.22 60.84 -14.52
CA CYS A 66 36.06 61.69 -13.70
C CYS A 66 35.27 62.15 -12.47
N GLY A 67 35.90 62.05 -11.30
CA GLY A 67 35.29 62.47 -10.04
C GLY A 67 36.34 62.85 -9.01
N TYR A 68 35.89 63.56 -7.97
CA TYR A 68 36.72 63.80 -6.80
C TYR A 68 36.74 62.54 -5.94
N GLU A 69 37.93 62.01 -5.72
CA GLU A 69 38.16 60.92 -4.79
C GLU A 69 38.90 61.44 -3.55
N THR A 70 38.44 61.03 -2.38
CA THR A 70 39.12 61.35 -1.13
C THR A 70 40.32 60.43 -0.96
N ARG A 71 41.52 60.98 -1.15
CA ARG A 71 42.79 60.31 -0.83
C ARG A 71 43.30 60.81 0.51
N TYR A 72 44.19 60.05 1.14
CA TYR A 72 44.73 60.43 2.44
C TYR A 72 46.24 60.57 2.36
N ARG A 73 46.76 61.64 2.96
CA ARG A 73 48.21 61.82 3.17
C ARG A 73 48.53 61.69 4.65
N GLN A 74 49.65 61.05 4.96
CA GLN A 74 50.08 60.95 6.35
C GLN A 74 50.75 62.25 6.79
N GLN A 75 50.21 62.87 7.83
CA GLN A 75 50.85 63.98 8.54
C GLN A 75 51.24 63.52 9.93
N CYS A 76 52.53 63.60 10.24
CA CYS A 76 53.09 63.06 11.46
C CYS A 76 53.47 64.17 12.42
N ARG A 77 53.14 63.98 13.72
CA ARG A 77 53.62 64.82 14.82
C ARG A 77 54.22 63.94 15.92
N THR A 78 55.24 64.42 16.60
CA THR A 78 55.86 63.68 17.71
C THR A 78 55.12 63.97 19.01
N GLU A 79 54.57 62.92 19.64
CA GLU A 79 53.97 63.04 20.96
C GLU A 79 55.03 62.69 22.04
N PRO A 80 55.19 63.52 23.08
CA PRO A 80 56.14 63.23 24.16
C PRO A 80 55.70 62.02 24.99
N GLY A 81 56.69 61.30 25.55
CA GLY A 81 56.46 60.09 26.33
C GLY A 81 55.63 60.35 27.58
N ARG A 82 54.80 59.38 27.98
CA ARG A 82 53.95 59.47 29.18
C ARG A 82 53.85 58.12 29.88
N ASN A 83 53.65 58.14 31.20
CA ASN A 83 53.31 56.96 31.97
C ASN A 83 51.85 56.60 31.72
N GLU A 84 51.62 55.39 31.22
CA GLU A 84 50.28 54.86 31.04
C GLU A 84 50.02 53.82 32.14
N CYS A 85 49.21 54.22 33.12
CA CYS A 85 48.80 53.38 34.22
C CYS A 85 47.47 52.72 33.91
N ARG A 86 47.44 51.38 33.95
CA ARG A 86 46.20 50.62 33.82
C ARG A 86 46.02 49.67 34.99
N THR A 87 44.78 49.49 35.41
CA THR A 87 44.42 48.50 36.43
C THR A 87 44.24 47.15 35.75
N VAL A 88 45.06 46.18 36.13
CA VAL A 88 44.98 44.80 35.66
C VAL A 88 44.44 43.94 36.80
N ASN A 89 43.49 43.07 36.51
CA ASN A 89 42.89 42.19 37.50
C ASN A 89 43.57 40.82 37.48
N ASP A 90 44.30 40.49 38.53
CA ASP A 90 44.95 39.18 38.66
C ASP A 90 44.00 38.20 39.35
N GLN A 91 43.86 36.99 38.80
CA GLN A 91 42.95 35.97 39.31
C GLN A 91 43.62 35.14 40.41
N VAL A 92 43.18 35.31 41.66
CA VAL A 92 43.72 34.58 42.81
C VAL A 92 42.75 33.49 43.25
N CYS A 93 43.19 32.23 43.25
CA CYS A 93 42.35 31.05 43.50
C CYS A 93 42.68 30.36 44.83
N ARG A 94 41.65 29.95 45.59
CA ARG A 94 41.79 29.07 46.76
C ARG A 94 40.82 27.89 46.71
N ASN A 95 41.24 26.75 47.24
CA ASN A 95 40.40 25.55 47.31
C ASN A 95 39.50 25.61 48.56
N VAL A 96 38.21 25.33 48.39
CA VAL A 96 37.20 25.35 49.46
C VAL A 96 36.42 24.03 49.43
N THR A 97 36.33 23.35 50.55
CA THR A 97 35.61 22.06 50.66
C THR A 97 34.12 22.30 50.88
N ARG A 98 33.27 21.66 50.06
CA ARG A 98 31.79 21.71 50.14
C ARG A 98 31.22 20.29 50.12
N THR A 99 29.98 20.09 50.56
CA THR A 99 29.31 18.77 50.53
C THR A 99 28.19 18.77 49.50
N ARG A 100 28.03 17.65 48.78
CA ARG A 100 26.88 17.41 47.91
C ARG A 100 26.14 16.14 48.32
N ARG A 101 24.81 16.17 48.20
CA ARG A 101 23.95 15.04 48.54
C ARG A 101 23.87 14.07 47.37
N GLN A 102 24.32 12.84 47.58
CA GLN A 102 24.19 11.76 46.59
C GLN A 102 23.16 10.75 47.09
N CYS A 103 22.21 10.42 46.21
CA CYS A 103 21.10 9.53 46.49
C CYS A 103 21.12 8.33 45.54
N THR A 104 20.81 7.15 46.07
CA THR A 104 20.66 5.91 45.29
C THR A 104 19.29 5.30 45.58
N THR A 105 18.58 4.92 44.51
CA THR A 105 17.23 4.35 44.57
C THR A 105 17.32 2.83 44.51
N GLY A 106 16.71 2.15 45.48
CA GLY A 106 16.67 0.68 45.51
C GLY A 106 15.77 0.06 44.43
N PRO A 107 15.85 -1.26 44.18
CA PRO A 107 15.06 -1.94 43.16
C PRO A 107 13.57 -2.00 43.51
N ASP A 108 12.72 -1.98 42.47
CA ASP A 108 11.26 -1.96 42.59
C ASP A 108 10.72 -3.27 43.18
N ARG A 109 9.64 -3.17 43.98
CA ARG A 109 9.00 -4.34 44.61
C ARG A 109 7.54 -4.49 44.19
N ARG A 110 7.14 -5.71 43.85
CA ARG A 110 5.76 -6.06 43.49
C ARG A 110 4.96 -6.38 44.75
N VAL A 111 3.93 -5.58 45.04
CA VAL A 111 3.05 -5.79 46.19
C VAL A 111 1.70 -6.27 45.69
N CYS A 112 1.28 -7.44 46.15
CA CYS A 112 0.00 -8.05 45.80
C CYS A 112 -0.97 -7.97 46.98
N ARG A 113 -2.22 -7.59 46.73
CA ARG A 113 -3.31 -7.69 47.72
C ARG A 113 -4.47 -8.48 47.17
N THR A 114 -5.10 -9.27 48.03
CA THR A 114 -6.25 -10.10 47.69
C THR A 114 -7.53 -9.29 47.90
N VAL A 115 -8.33 -9.13 46.85
CA VAL A 115 -9.61 -8.39 46.89
C VAL A 115 -10.78 -9.33 46.56
N PRO A 116 -11.95 -9.17 47.23
CA PRO A 116 -13.12 -10.01 46.98
C PRO A 116 -13.68 -9.77 45.58
N ASN A 117 -14.01 -10.85 44.88
CA ASN A 117 -14.59 -10.81 43.55
C ASN A 117 -16.11 -10.97 43.65
N HIS A 118 -16.86 -10.06 43.02
CA HIS A 118 -18.32 -10.10 43.01
C HIS A 118 -18.80 -10.26 41.58
N VAL A 119 -19.57 -11.31 41.34
CA VAL A 119 -20.25 -11.51 40.05
C VAL A 119 -21.71 -11.13 40.27
N CYS A 120 -22.15 -10.13 39.51
CA CYS A 120 -23.51 -9.64 39.57
C CYS A 120 -24.27 -10.07 38.33
N THR A 121 -25.42 -10.69 38.52
CA THR A 121 -26.34 -11.07 37.44
C THR A 121 -27.68 -10.40 37.67
N THR A 122 -28.29 -9.86 36.62
CA THR A 122 -29.57 -9.14 36.70
C THR A 122 -30.71 -10.11 36.44
N VAL A 123 -31.61 -10.25 37.40
CA VAL A 123 -32.81 -11.10 37.30
C VAL A 123 -34.01 -10.23 37.66
N ASN A 124 -35.02 -10.17 36.78
CA ASN A 124 -36.23 -9.35 36.93
C ASN A 124 -35.97 -7.86 37.25
N GLY A 125 -35.00 -7.25 36.57
CA GLY A 125 -34.73 -5.81 36.66
C GLY A 125 -33.98 -5.34 37.92
N GLN A 126 -33.71 -6.23 38.89
CA GLN A 126 -32.89 -5.93 40.06
C GLN A 126 -31.55 -6.68 40.00
N ARG A 127 -30.46 -5.97 40.31
CA ARG A 127 -29.09 -6.51 40.23
C ARG A 127 -28.75 -7.23 41.52
N GLN A 128 -28.66 -8.56 41.47
CA GLN A 128 -28.21 -9.38 42.61
C GLN A 128 -26.75 -9.78 42.42
N CYS A 129 -25.92 -9.45 43.41
CA CYS A 129 -24.50 -9.74 43.40
C CYS A 129 -24.20 -10.86 44.41
N ARG A 130 -23.51 -11.92 43.97
CA ARG A 130 -23.03 -13.00 44.85
C ARG A 130 -21.50 -13.00 44.87
N GLN A 131 -20.93 -13.15 46.06
CA GLN A 131 -19.49 -13.14 46.27
C GLN A 131 -18.90 -14.46 45.77
N GLN A 132 -18.04 -14.41 44.75
CA GLN A 132 -17.45 -15.57 44.09
C GLN A 132 -15.93 -15.54 44.30
N GLY A 133 -15.51 -15.90 45.52
CA GLY A 133 -14.09 -16.00 45.90
C GLY A 133 -13.31 -14.67 45.90
N THR A 134 -11.98 -14.77 45.97
CA THR A 134 -11.06 -13.63 46.02
C THR A 134 -10.05 -13.70 44.86
N ARG A 135 -9.65 -12.54 44.33
CA ARG A 135 -8.65 -12.39 43.27
C ARG A 135 -7.47 -11.56 43.78
N GLN A 136 -6.24 -11.96 43.46
CA GLN A 136 -5.07 -11.14 43.76
C GLN A 136 -4.84 -10.07 42.69
N GLN A 137 -4.68 -8.83 43.13
CA GLN A 137 -4.30 -7.70 42.31
C GLN A 137 -2.93 -7.19 42.76
N CYS A 138 -1.97 -7.22 41.84
CA CYS A 138 -0.58 -6.86 42.12
C CYS A 138 -0.20 -5.57 41.41
N SER A 139 0.44 -4.64 42.11
CA SER A 139 1.06 -3.44 41.53
C SER A 139 2.53 -3.35 41.90
N ASN A 140 3.37 -2.86 40.98
CA ASN A 140 4.78 -2.61 41.23
C ASN A 140 4.95 -1.21 41.86
N GLN A 141 5.59 -1.13 43.02
CA GLN A 141 5.95 0.13 43.67
C GLN A 141 7.45 0.36 43.56
N ALA A 142 7.83 1.61 43.26
CA ALA A 142 9.22 2.00 43.10
C ALA A 142 10.00 1.91 44.42
N GLY A 143 11.25 1.45 44.37
CA GLY A 143 12.09 1.26 45.55
C GLY A 143 12.42 2.57 46.29
N GLN A 144 12.61 2.49 47.60
CA GLN A 144 12.86 3.66 48.44
C GLN A 144 14.27 4.23 48.19
N GLN A 145 14.40 5.56 48.17
CA GLN A 145 15.65 6.26 47.87
C GLN A 145 16.39 6.67 49.14
N THR A 146 17.65 6.27 49.26
CA THR A 146 18.51 6.61 50.41
C THR A 146 19.63 7.55 49.98
N CYS A 147 19.78 8.67 50.71
CA CYS A 147 20.73 9.72 50.39
C CYS A 147 21.80 9.91 51.47
N ARG A 148 23.05 10.15 51.08
CA ARG A 148 24.12 10.61 51.99
C ARG A 148 24.89 11.80 51.40
N ASP A 149 25.38 12.68 52.25
CA ASP A 149 26.21 13.82 51.85
C ASP A 149 27.69 13.42 51.76
N VAL A 150 28.34 13.77 50.66
CA VAL A 150 29.76 13.44 50.40
C VAL A 150 30.53 14.74 50.13
N PRO A 151 31.66 14.99 50.84
CA PRO A 151 32.47 16.19 50.62
C PRO A 151 33.27 16.13 49.32
N TYR A 152 33.40 17.27 48.64
CA TYR A 152 34.27 17.49 47.49
C TYR A 152 34.90 18.89 47.55
N THR A 153 36.05 19.06 46.93
CA THR A 153 36.83 20.31 46.98
C THR A 153 36.63 21.09 45.69
N ASP A 154 36.27 22.37 45.81
CA ASP A 154 35.99 23.27 44.71
C ASP A 154 36.98 24.44 44.72
N ARG A 155 37.50 24.85 43.56
CA ARG A 155 38.53 25.91 43.47
C ARG A 155 37.87 27.23 43.12
N VAL A 156 37.72 28.09 44.11
CA VAL A 156 37.07 29.40 43.94
C VAL A 156 38.13 30.46 43.70
N CYS A 157 38.02 31.15 42.57
CA CYS A 157 38.92 32.22 42.17
C CYS A 157 38.24 33.59 42.24
N THR A 158 38.95 34.59 42.76
CA THR A 158 38.50 35.98 42.81
C THR A 158 39.53 36.89 42.14
N ASN A 159 39.06 37.81 41.29
CA ASN A 159 39.91 38.75 40.58
C ASN A 159 40.20 39.97 41.48
N GLN A 160 41.48 40.25 41.74
CA GLN A 160 41.88 41.42 42.52
C GLN A 160 42.58 42.46 41.61
N PRO A 161 42.10 43.72 41.58
CA PRO A 161 42.72 44.77 40.80
C PRO A 161 44.08 45.20 41.37
N ARG A 162 45.10 45.21 40.51
CA ARG A 162 46.44 45.77 40.75
C ARG A 162 46.73 46.83 39.69
N GLN A 163 47.19 48.00 40.12
CA GLN A 163 47.58 49.05 39.18
C GLN A 163 49.00 48.82 38.68
N VAL A 164 49.18 48.77 37.36
CA VAL A 164 50.49 48.64 36.71
C VAL A 164 50.68 49.82 35.77
N CYS A 165 51.74 50.57 36.01
CA CYS A 165 52.16 51.67 35.15
C CYS A 165 53.31 51.21 34.26
N THR A 166 53.24 51.55 32.98
CA THR A 166 54.33 51.32 32.03
C THR A 166 54.67 52.64 31.34
N TRP A 167 55.96 52.98 31.30
CA TRP A 167 56.45 54.18 30.63
C TRP A 167 56.46 53.95 29.12
N ASN A 168 55.70 54.76 28.38
CA ASN A 168 55.72 54.76 26.93
C ASN A 168 56.64 55.88 26.42
N PRO A 169 57.71 55.57 25.67
CA PRO A 169 58.62 56.58 25.13
C PRO A 169 57.95 57.46 24.06
N PRO A 170 58.50 58.64 23.75
CA PRO A 170 57.98 59.50 22.69
C PRO A 170 57.88 58.74 21.38
N ARG A 171 56.74 58.89 20.68
CA ARG A 171 56.53 58.25 19.38
C ARG A 171 55.96 59.24 18.37
N GLN A 172 56.31 59.03 17.12
CA GLN A 172 55.77 59.80 16.01
C GLN A 172 54.37 59.24 15.68
N VAL A 173 53.34 60.05 15.87
CA VAL A 173 51.95 59.68 15.56
C VAL A 173 51.58 60.34 14.23
N CYS A 174 51.31 59.50 13.23
CA CYS A 174 50.88 59.93 11.90
C CYS A 174 49.37 59.82 11.76
N ASN A 175 48.71 60.94 11.46
CA ASN A 175 47.28 60.98 11.16
C ASN A 175 47.08 61.03 9.65
N SER A 176 46.13 60.24 9.14
CA SER A 176 45.72 60.27 7.75
C SER A 176 44.79 61.46 7.53
N VAL A 177 45.27 62.51 6.85
CA VAL A 177 44.47 63.70 6.56
C VAL A 177 43.87 63.55 5.16
N PRO A 178 42.53 63.56 5.02
CA PRO A 178 41.88 63.47 3.72
C PRO A 178 42.16 64.72 2.88
N TYR A 179 42.41 64.52 1.59
CA TYR A 179 42.42 65.55 0.56
C TYR A 179 41.64 65.04 -0.65
N GLN A 180 41.03 65.95 -1.42
CA GLN A 180 40.31 65.58 -2.64
C GLN A 180 41.29 65.61 -3.83
N ASP A 181 41.32 64.52 -4.59
CA ASP A 181 42.08 64.40 -5.83
C ASP A 181 41.10 64.18 -6.98
N TYR A 182 41.26 64.89 -8.09
CA TYR A 182 40.35 64.76 -9.24
C TYR A 182 40.92 63.71 -10.19
N ILE A 183 40.29 62.55 -10.24
CA ILE A 183 40.83 61.38 -10.93
C ILE A 183 39.82 60.91 -11.97
N CYS A 184 40.31 60.73 -13.18
CA CYS A 184 39.60 60.06 -14.24
C CYS A 184 40.00 58.59 -14.26
N ARG A 185 39.00 57.69 -14.27
CA ARG A 185 39.22 56.26 -14.43
C ARG A 185 38.32 55.75 -15.54
N ASP A 186 38.86 54.86 -16.35
CA ASP A 186 38.08 54.13 -17.34
C ASP A 186 37.24 53.08 -16.62
N VAL A 187 35.92 53.19 -16.72
CA VAL A 187 34.98 52.22 -16.16
C VAL A 187 34.26 51.49 -17.28
N THR A 188 34.24 50.16 -17.19
CA THR A 188 33.45 49.33 -18.10
C THR A 188 31.98 49.44 -17.72
N ARG A 189 31.16 50.03 -18.58
CA ARG A 189 29.70 50.02 -18.47
C ARG A 189 29.11 49.06 -19.50
N TYR A 190 27.85 48.69 -19.31
CA TYR A 190 27.14 47.80 -20.23
C TYR A 190 25.93 48.54 -20.80
N ARG A 191 25.73 48.40 -22.12
CA ARG A 191 24.48 48.82 -22.77
C ARG A 191 23.76 47.60 -23.31
N SER A 192 22.44 47.64 -23.28
CA SER A 192 21.61 46.59 -23.87
C SER A 192 21.48 46.85 -25.37
N GLU A 193 21.87 45.89 -26.18
CA GLU A 193 21.62 45.91 -27.62
C GLU A 193 20.72 44.75 -28.01
N ASP A 194 19.70 45.08 -28.79
CA ASP A 194 18.78 44.13 -29.40
C ASP A 194 19.45 43.47 -30.61
N TYR A 195 19.28 42.15 -30.72
CA TYR A 195 19.71 41.37 -31.87
C TYR A 195 18.65 40.34 -32.26
N ALA A 196 18.64 39.95 -33.55
CA ALA A 196 17.77 38.91 -34.05
C ALA A 196 18.18 37.56 -33.47
N CYS A 197 17.24 36.87 -32.83
CA CYS A 197 17.43 35.54 -32.29
C CYS A 197 16.26 34.64 -32.68
N THR A 198 16.44 33.33 -32.58
CA THR A 198 15.36 32.36 -32.71
C THR A 198 14.97 31.86 -31.32
N ARG A 199 13.66 31.84 -31.03
CA ARG A 199 13.13 31.20 -29.83
C ARG A 199 12.30 29.98 -30.23
N THR A 200 12.27 28.94 -29.40
CA THR A 200 11.38 27.79 -29.58
C THR A 200 10.10 28.01 -28.80
N ARG A 201 8.97 27.63 -29.39
CA ARG A 201 7.68 27.47 -28.68
C ARG A 201 7.13 26.08 -28.96
N GLN A 202 6.45 25.51 -27.97
CA GLN A 202 5.69 24.29 -28.16
C GLN A 202 4.32 24.65 -28.76
N VAL A 203 4.00 24.07 -29.91
CA VAL A 203 2.70 24.24 -30.57
C VAL A 203 1.96 22.90 -30.50
N PRO A 204 0.76 22.86 -29.89
CA PRO A 204 -0.05 21.65 -29.87
C PRO A 204 -0.59 21.35 -31.26
N TYR A 205 -0.64 20.08 -31.62
CA TYR A 205 -1.31 19.57 -32.81
C TYR A 205 -2.00 18.25 -32.48
N THR A 206 -3.14 18.00 -33.14
CA THR A 206 -3.89 16.75 -32.96
C THR A 206 -3.38 15.70 -33.93
N VAL A 207 -3.23 14.48 -33.44
CA VAL A 207 -2.90 13.30 -34.23
C VAL A 207 -3.94 12.23 -33.92
N ASP A 208 -4.53 11.65 -34.95
CA ASP A 208 -5.41 10.50 -34.82
C ASP A 208 -4.56 9.29 -34.44
N ARG A 209 -5.00 8.58 -33.40
CA ARG A 209 -4.36 7.39 -32.87
C ARG A 209 -5.34 6.24 -32.98
N GLU A 210 -4.92 5.20 -33.68
CA GLU A 210 -5.72 3.99 -33.89
C GLU A 210 -5.54 3.05 -32.69
N ASN A 211 -6.66 2.66 -32.06
CA ASN A 211 -6.68 1.67 -30.99
C ASN A 211 -7.38 0.41 -31.51
N LYS A 212 -6.62 -0.67 -31.71
CA LYS A 212 -7.14 -1.96 -32.16
C LYS A 212 -7.08 -2.98 -31.04
N ALA A 213 -8.13 -3.77 -30.90
CA ALA A 213 -8.13 -4.89 -29.96
C ALA A 213 -8.58 -6.18 -30.64
N ASP A 214 -7.74 -7.21 -30.58
CA ASP A 214 -8.09 -8.58 -30.91
C ASP A 214 -8.67 -9.26 -29.67
N VAL A 215 -9.95 -9.60 -29.71
CA VAL A 215 -10.68 -10.18 -28.58
C VAL A 215 -10.96 -11.65 -28.85
N GLN A 216 -10.55 -12.50 -27.91
CA GLN A 216 -10.85 -13.93 -27.88
C GLN A 216 -11.68 -14.25 -26.64
N VAL A 217 -12.78 -14.96 -26.84
CA VAL A 217 -13.67 -15.39 -25.75
C VAL A 217 -13.74 -16.90 -25.78
N SER A 218 -13.51 -17.53 -24.64
CA SER A 218 -13.76 -18.96 -24.45
C SER A 218 -14.84 -19.17 -23.39
N TYR A 219 -15.73 -20.12 -23.63
CA TYR A 219 -16.85 -20.42 -22.75
C TYR A 219 -16.64 -21.78 -22.08
N ALA A 220 -16.90 -21.83 -20.78
CA ALA A 220 -16.92 -23.06 -19.99
C ALA A 220 -18.26 -23.19 -19.29
N ASP A 221 -19.18 -23.92 -19.93
CA ASP A 221 -20.55 -24.05 -19.48
C ASP A 221 -20.85 -25.44 -18.97
N GLN A 222 -21.43 -25.51 -17.78
CA GLN A 222 -21.84 -26.78 -17.18
C GLN A 222 -23.24 -27.21 -17.60
N ASN A 223 -24.04 -26.29 -18.13
CA ASN A 223 -25.44 -26.49 -18.52
C ASN A 223 -25.75 -25.76 -19.86
N PRO A 224 -25.07 -26.13 -20.97
CA PRO A 224 -25.15 -25.41 -22.25
C PRO A 224 -26.56 -25.32 -22.85
N ASP A 225 -27.46 -26.24 -22.50
CA ASP A 225 -28.84 -26.25 -23.02
C ASP A 225 -29.74 -25.21 -22.33
N THR A 226 -29.29 -24.58 -21.25
CA THR A 226 -30.12 -23.65 -20.44
C THR A 226 -29.45 -22.30 -20.18
N SER A 227 -28.16 -22.19 -20.44
CA SER A 227 -27.37 -20.98 -20.21
C SER A 227 -27.46 -20.07 -21.43
N ALA A 228 -27.84 -18.82 -21.23
CA ALA A 228 -27.85 -17.80 -22.26
C ALA A 228 -27.42 -16.44 -21.68
N ALA A 229 -26.74 -15.62 -22.46
CA ALA A 229 -26.34 -14.28 -22.01
C ALA A 229 -26.17 -13.29 -23.16
N ASP A 230 -26.34 -12.00 -22.87
CA ASP A 230 -25.86 -10.91 -23.72
C ASP A 230 -24.50 -10.43 -23.19
N LEU A 231 -23.53 -10.32 -24.10
CA LEU A 231 -22.17 -9.91 -23.83
C LEU A 231 -21.86 -8.65 -24.61
N SER A 232 -21.57 -7.55 -23.93
CA SER A 232 -21.23 -6.27 -24.55
C SER A 232 -19.78 -5.92 -24.25
N PHE A 233 -18.93 -5.96 -25.27
CA PHE A 233 -17.52 -5.64 -25.19
C PHE A 233 -17.28 -4.20 -25.63
N VAL A 234 -16.48 -3.46 -24.88
CA VAL A 234 -16.17 -2.05 -25.16
C VAL A 234 -14.67 -1.82 -25.05
N LEU A 235 -14.06 -1.33 -26.12
CA LEU A 235 -12.68 -0.84 -26.15
C LEU A 235 -12.66 0.63 -25.71
N ASP A 236 -11.80 0.97 -24.75
CA ASP A 236 -11.63 2.35 -24.30
C ASP A 236 -10.40 3.05 -24.91
N ASN A 237 -10.25 4.35 -24.61
CA ASN A 237 -9.14 5.18 -25.11
C ASN A 237 -7.76 4.73 -24.59
N ALA A 238 -7.71 3.99 -23.48
CA ALA A 238 -6.49 3.46 -22.91
C ALA A 238 -6.15 2.06 -23.46
N GLY A 239 -6.98 1.51 -24.35
CA GLY A 239 -6.81 0.18 -24.91
C GLY A 239 -7.37 -0.95 -24.06
N ASP A 240 -8.05 -0.64 -22.95
CA ASP A 240 -8.67 -1.66 -22.11
C ASP A 240 -9.97 -2.14 -22.77
N VAL A 241 -10.15 -3.46 -22.84
CA VAL A 241 -11.40 -4.07 -23.29
C VAL A 241 -12.24 -4.45 -22.07
N SER A 242 -13.36 -3.77 -21.85
CA SER A 242 -14.31 -4.11 -20.79
C SER A 242 -15.42 -5.03 -21.31
N LEU A 243 -15.97 -5.86 -20.43
CA LEU A 243 -17.10 -6.75 -20.73
C LEU A 243 -18.24 -6.47 -19.76
N LYS A 244 -19.42 -6.15 -20.29
CA LYS A 244 -20.69 -6.12 -19.58
C LYS A 244 -21.49 -7.37 -19.94
N LEU A 245 -22.15 -7.95 -18.96
CA LEU A 245 -22.90 -9.18 -19.13
C LEU A 245 -24.30 -9.04 -18.55
N GLU A 246 -25.28 -9.52 -19.31
CA GLU A 246 -26.67 -9.70 -18.86
C GLU A 246 -27.06 -11.18 -19.00
N ASP A 247 -27.41 -11.80 -17.89
CA ASP A 247 -27.85 -13.20 -17.85
C ASP A 247 -29.27 -13.33 -18.42
N ARG A 248 -29.42 -14.19 -19.42
CA ARG A 248 -30.70 -14.54 -20.06
C ARG A 248 -31.03 -16.03 -19.94
N SER A 249 -30.30 -16.75 -19.11
CA SER A 249 -30.46 -18.18 -18.92
C SER A 249 -31.86 -18.51 -18.39
N ASP A 250 -32.46 -19.60 -18.88
CA ASP A 250 -33.74 -20.11 -18.38
C ASP A 250 -33.67 -20.42 -16.87
N ARG A 251 -32.50 -20.87 -16.44
CA ARG A 251 -32.13 -21.06 -15.04
C ARG A 251 -31.09 -20.02 -14.66
N PRO A 252 -31.30 -19.22 -13.61
CA PRO A 252 -30.33 -18.20 -13.20
C PRO A 252 -28.92 -18.76 -13.08
N ALA A 253 -27.99 -18.20 -13.85
CA ALA A 253 -26.61 -18.63 -13.88
C ALA A 253 -25.75 -17.69 -13.03
N LEU A 254 -24.75 -18.27 -12.37
CA LEU A 254 -23.61 -17.53 -11.86
C LEU A 254 -22.55 -17.48 -12.94
N VAL A 255 -22.13 -16.27 -13.31
CA VAL A 255 -21.16 -16.07 -14.39
C VAL A 255 -19.83 -15.58 -13.82
N PHE A 256 -18.78 -16.32 -14.14
CA PHE A 256 -17.41 -16.03 -13.74
C PHE A 256 -16.61 -15.59 -14.96
N ILE A 257 -15.92 -14.47 -14.88
CA ILE A 257 -15.14 -13.89 -15.98
C ILE A 257 -13.68 -13.74 -15.55
N ASN A 258 -12.79 -14.49 -16.20
CA ASN A 258 -11.35 -14.31 -16.08
C ASN A 258 -10.82 -13.60 -17.33
N LYS A 259 -10.40 -12.34 -17.17
CA LYS A 259 -9.81 -11.52 -18.22
C LYS A 259 -8.28 -11.54 -18.12
N ARG A 260 -7.61 -11.81 -19.24
CA ARG A 260 -6.18 -11.56 -19.44
C ARG A 260 -6.02 -10.63 -20.61
N GLN A 261 -5.17 -9.61 -20.48
CA GLN A 261 -4.93 -8.68 -21.58
C GLN A 261 -3.47 -8.28 -21.65
N SER A 262 -3.01 -7.98 -22.86
CA SER A 262 -1.73 -7.36 -23.14
C SER A 262 -1.96 -6.16 -24.04
N ILE A 263 -1.40 -5.02 -23.67
CA ILE A 263 -1.49 -3.77 -24.42
C ILE A 263 -0.09 -3.42 -24.91
N ASP A 264 0.08 -3.35 -26.22
CA ASP A 264 1.28 -2.82 -26.87
C ASP A 264 1.02 -1.40 -27.34
N ASN A 265 1.79 -0.47 -26.76
CA ASN A 265 1.64 0.96 -26.93
C ASN A 265 2.84 1.47 -27.74
N SER A 266 2.63 1.59 -29.04
CA SER A 266 3.53 2.35 -29.91
C SER A 266 3.14 3.82 -29.93
N ASP A 267 4.03 4.70 -30.36
CA ASP A 267 3.76 6.14 -30.42
C ASP A 267 2.44 6.42 -31.16
N ASP A 268 2.26 5.79 -32.32
CA ASP A 268 1.15 6.09 -33.24
C ASP A 268 -0.08 5.18 -33.07
N ASN A 269 0.10 3.94 -32.61
CA ASN A 269 -0.99 2.96 -32.50
C ASN A 269 -1.01 2.29 -31.13
N LEU A 270 -2.19 1.89 -30.70
CA LEU A 270 -2.38 0.98 -29.56
C LEU A 270 -2.94 -0.34 -30.08
N THR A 271 -2.30 -1.45 -29.72
CA THR A 271 -2.81 -2.79 -30.03
C THR A 271 -3.03 -3.59 -28.75
N THR A 272 -4.17 -4.22 -28.63
CA THR A 272 -4.57 -5.00 -27.46
C THR A 272 -4.89 -6.45 -27.86
N ASP A 273 -4.28 -7.43 -27.20
CA ASP A 273 -4.74 -8.84 -27.21
C ASP A 273 -5.51 -9.07 -25.91
N ALA A 274 -6.82 -9.29 -25.99
CA ALA A 274 -7.69 -9.51 -24.85
C ALA A 274 -8.32 -10.90 -24.90
N ARG A 275 -8.14 -11.68 -23.84
CA ARG A 275 -8.66 -13.05 -23.71
C ARG A 275 -9.58 -13.15 -22.51
N PHE A 276 -10.82 -13.53 -22.76
CA PHE A 276 -11.85 -13.75 -21.75
C PHE A 276 -12.12 -15.25 -21.63
N ASN A 277 -12.10 -15.77 -20.41
CA ASN A 277 -12.65 -17.08 -20.09
C ASN A 277 -13.93 -16.84 -19.27
N VAL A 278 -15.08 -17.12 -19.88
CA VAL A 278 -16.40 -16.91 -19.28
C VAL A 278 -16.93 -18.28 -18.88
N SER A 279 -17.26 -18.47 -17.61
CA SER A 279 -17.79 -19.73 -17.09
C SER A 279 -19.21 -19.55 -16.58
N PHE A 280 -20.11 -20.41 -17.07
CA PHE A 280 -21.50 -20.45 -16.65
C PHE A 280 -21.72 -21.63 -15.69
N VAL A 281 -22.28 -21.33 -14.53
CA VAL A 281 -22.63 -22.33 -13.52
C VAL A 281 -24.06 -22.07 -13.07
N ALA A 282 -24.95 -23.06 -13.16
CA ALA A 282 -26.30 -22.88 -12.64
C ALA A 282 -26.24 -22.53 -11.14
N ARG A 283 -26.99 -21.52 -10.74
CA ARG A 283 -26.96 -21.02 -9.37
C ARG A 283 -27.33 -22.10 -8.34
N GLU A 284 -28.33 -22.92 -8.67
CA GLU A 284 -28.75 -24.05 -7.84
C GLU A 284 -27.64 -25.08 -7.66
N ASP A 285 -26.89 -25.42 -8.72
CA ASP A 285 -25.78 -26.37 -8.64
C ASP A 285 -24.63 -25.82 -7.78
N TYR A 286 -24.34 -24.53 -7.90
CA TYR A 286 -23.32 -23.86 -7.10
C TYR A 286 -23.69 -23.83 -5.62
N LEU A 287 -24.94 -23.50 -5.30
CA LEU A 287 -25.45 -23.40 -3.93
C LEU A 287 -25.82 -24.76 -3.33
N ALA A 288 -25.99 -25.80 -4.14
CA ALA A 288 -26.35 -27.14 -3.68
C ALA A 288 -25.43 -27.66 -2.57
N LEU A 289 -24.15 -27.29 -2.58
CA LEU A 289 -23.18 -27.66 -1.54
C LEU A 289 -23.59 -27.21 -0.13
N VAL A 290 -24.21 -26.04 -0.02
CA VAL A 290 -24.60 -25.43 1.26
C VAL A 290 -26.10 -25.49 1.52
N GLU A 291 -26.91 -25.74 0.51
CA GLU A 291 -28.36 -25.92 0.65
C GLU A 291 -28.72 -27.38 0.93
N SER A 292 -27.96 -28.33 0.39
CA SER A 292 -28.18 -29.76 0.63
C SER A 292 -27.74 -30.21 2.03
N ASP A 293 -28.12 -31.43 2.38
CA ASP A 293 -27.61 -32.08 3.58
C ASP A 293 -26.15 -32.51 3.39
N VAL A 294 -25.42 -32.48 4.51
CA VAL A 294 -24.01 -32.88 4.58
C VAL A 294 -23.93 -34.07 5.52
N ASP A 295 -23.58 -35.23 4.97
CA ASP A 295 -23.49 -36.47 5.72
C ASP A 295 -22.05 -36.72 6.16
N VAL A 296 -21.89 -37.16 7.41
CA VAL A 296 -20.59 -37.62 7.92
C VAL A 296 -20.42 -39.08 7.51
N SER A 297 -19.61 -39.34 6.49
CA SER A 297 -19.40 -40.69 5.95
C SER A 297 -18.53 -41.54 6.87
N SER A 298 -17.42 -40.98 7.33
CA SER A 298 -16.53 -41.63 8.30
C SER A 298 -15.75 -40.60 9.11
N VAL A 299 -15.42 -40.96 10.36
CA VAL A 299 -14.55 -40.17 11.24
C VAL A 299 -13.76 -41.12 12.12
N ASP A 300 -12.44 -40.99 12.09
CA ASP A 300 -11.51 -41.69 12.98
C ASP A 300 -10.46 -40.70 13.53
N HIS A 301 -9.36 -41.18 14.11
CA HIS A 301 -8.32 -40.30 14.67
C HIS A 301 -7.46 -39.59 13.61
N GLN A 302 -7.54 -39.98 12.34
CA GLN A 302 -6.74 -39.45 11.23
C GLN A 302 -7.60 -38.67 10.22
N HIS A 303 -8.78 -39.15 9.88
CA HIS A 303 -9.59 -38.63 8.80
C HIS A 303 -11.01 -38.25 9.23
N LEU A 304 -11.52 -37.19 8.60
CA LEU A 304 -12.92 -36.84 8.53
C LEU A 304 -13.37 -36.80 7.09
N VAL A 305 -14.30 -37.69 6.73
CA VAL A 305 -14.87 -37.77 5.38
C VAL A 305 -16.32 -37.31 5.41
N LEU A 306 -16.62 -36.25 4.66
CA LEU A 306 -17.94 -35.69 4.49
C LEU A 306 -18.46 -35.99 3.09
N LYS A 307 -19.70 -36.46 2.99
CA LYS A 307 -20.43 -36.56 1.73
C LYS A 307 -21.30 -35.33 1.57
N THR A 308 -21.18 -34.69 0.42
CA THR A 308 -21.83 -33.43 0.07
C THR A 308 -22.43 -33.52 -1.33
N ALA A 309 -23.25 -32.52 -1.71
CA ALA A 309 -23.60 -32.31 -3.10
C ALA A 309 -22.35 -32.08 -3.97
N LYS A 310 -22.51 -32.13 -5.30
CA LYS A 310 -21.42 -31.93 -6.25
C LYS A 310 -20.71 -30.58 -6.00
N ILE A 311 -19.42 -30.62 -5.70
CA ILE A 311 -18.60 -29.40 -5.60
C ILE A 311 -18.26 -28.93 -7.01
N VAL A 312 -18.89 -27.83 -7.41
CA VAL A 312 -18.71 -27.26 -8.75
C VAL A 312 -17.38 -26.53 -8.88
N ARG A 313 -17.03 -25.69 -7.90
CA ARG A 313 -15.78 -24.93 -7.84
C ARG A 313 -15.11 -25.14 -6.49
N LYS A 314 -14.06 -25.95 -6.47
CA LYS A 314 -13.30 -26.26 -5.23
C LYS A 314 -12.66 -25.01 -4.64
N ASP A 315 -12.17 -24.11 -5.49
CA ASP A 315 -11.42 -22.93 -5.05
C ASP A 315 -12.28 -21.91 -4.29
N ASP A 316 -13.60 -21.94 -4.49
CA ASP A 316 -14.54 -21.08 -3.77
C ASP A 316 -14.94 -21.67 -2.40
N LEU A 317 -14.60 -22.93 -2.10
CA LEU A 317 -14.98 -23.61 -0.87
C LEU A 317 -13.94 -23.41 0.24
N THR A 318 -14.37 -22.73 1.30
CA THR A 318 -13.67 -22.63 2.58
C THR A 318 -14.35 -23.52 3.62
N ILE A 319 -13.56 -24.24 4.43
CA ILE A 319 -14.11 -25.10 5.48
C ILE A 319 -13.59 -24.62 6.84
N LYS A 320 -14.45 -24.24 7.76
CA LYS A 320 -14.05 -23.99 9.17
C LYS A 320 -14.36 -25.22 9.99
N LEU A 321 -13.34 -25.75 10.64
CA LEU A 321 -13.40 -26.95 11.47
C LEU A 321 -13.09 -26.57 12.92
N SER A 322 -14.04 -26.80 13.82
CA SER A 322 -13.83 -26.78 15.27
C SER A 322 -13.95 -28.20 15.83
N ILE A 323 -13.02 -28.58 16.70
CA ILE A 323 -13.01 -29.87 17.40
C ILE A 323 -12.84 -29.60 18.89
N ASP A 324 -13.83 -30.00 19.66
CA ASP A 324 -13.89 -29.80 21.10
C ASP A 324 -13.95 -31.14 21.84
N GLN A 325 -13.16 -31.28 22.91
CA GLN A 325 -13.20 -32.43 23.81
C GLN A 325 -13.41 -31.92 25.24
N LYS A 326 -14.55 -32.28 25.85
CA LYS A 326 -14.81 -32.00 27.27
C LYS A 326 -14.43 -33.22 28.11
N GLY A 327 -13.34 -33.12 28.88
CA GLY A 327 -12.90 -34.13 29.83
C GLY A 327 -12.84 -33.60 31.27
N LEU A 328 -12.86 -34.51 32.25
CA LEU A 328 -12.79 -34.19 33.69
C LEU A 328 -11.45 -33.55 34.10
N PHE A 329 -10.36 -33.86 33.38
CA PHE A 329 -9.00 -33.44 33.73
C PHE A 329 -8.25 -32.74 32.58
N SER A 330 -8.81 -32.71 31.37
CA SER A 330 -8.23 -32.00 30.24
C SER A 330 -9.32 -31.62 29.23
N SER A 331 -9.23 -30.40 28.69
CA SER A 331 -9.98 -29.97 27.51
C SER A 331 -9.05 -29.97 26.29
N TYR A 332 -9.59 -30.33 25.13
CA TYR A 332 -8.95 -30.14 23.84
C TYR A 332 -9.84 -29.23 23.02
N GLU A 333 -9.25 -28.20 22.42
CA GLU A 333 -9.92 -27.25 21.56
C GLU A 333 -9.01 -27.02 20.36
N PHE A 334 -9.55 -27.21 19.16
CA PHE A 334 -8.87 -26.99 17.90
C PHE A 334 -9.82 -26.27 16.96
N GLU A 335 -9.40 -25.13 16.44
CA GLU A 335 -10.15 -24.41 15.42
C GLU A 335 -9.22 -24.08 14.26
N LYS A 336 -9.67 -24.36 13.03
CA LYS A 336 -8.92 -24.01 11.83
C LYS A 336 -9.84 -23.74 10.64
N THR A 337 -9.50 -22.71 9.87
CA THR A 337 -10.07 -22.47 8.54
C THR A 337 -9.19 -23.14 7.49
N LEU A 338 -9.74 -24.09 6.75
CA LEU A 338 -9.07 -24.88 5.72
C LEU A 338 -9.25 -24.23 4.35
N THR A 339 -8.14 -24.09 3.62
CA THR A 339 -8.14 -23.67 2.22
C THR A 339 -8.25 -24.88 1.28
N PRO A 340 -8.59 -24.70 -0.01
CA PRO A 340 -8.71 -25.77 -1.00
C PRO A 340 -7.51 -26.73 -1.10
N GLY A 341 -6.31 -26.31 -0.71
CA GLY A 341 -5.11 -27.16 -0.68
C GLY A 341 -4.97 -28.05 0.56
N GLN A 342 -5.81 -27.88 1.59
CA GLN A 342 -5.71 -28.56 2.89
C GLN A 342 -6.73 -29.69 3.07
N TYR A 343 -7.52 -29.97 2.04
CA TYR A 343 -8.44 -31.11 1.99
C TYR A 343 -8.45 -31.70 0.58
N THR A 344 -8.76 -32.99 0.48
CA THR A 344 -8.91 -33.66 -0.80
C THR A 344 -10.39 -33.81 -1.14
N THR A 345 -10.69 -33.94 -2.44
CA THR A 345 -12.07 -34.10 -2.92
C THR A 345 -12.12 -35.25 -3.91
N ALA A 346 -13.03 -36.20 -3.69
CA ALA A 346 -13.35 -37.25 -4.66
C ALA A 346 -14.75 -37.02 -5.23
N LYS A 347 -14.90 -37.14 -6.55
CA LYS A 347 -16.18 -36.98 -7.26
C LYS A 347 -16.80 -38.34 -7.54
N THR A 348 -18.09 -38.48 -7.27
CA THR A 348 -18.93 -39.61 -7.67
C THR A 348 -20.16 -39.09 -8.40
N GLN A 349 -20.97 -39.97 -9.00
CA GLN A 349 -22.20 -39.54 -9.68
C GLN A 349 -23.13 -38.81 -8.69
N GLY A 350 -23.26 -37.48 -8.85
CA GLY A 350 -24.14 -36.62 -8.07
C GLY A 350 -23.63 -36.15 -6.70
N ALA A 351 -22.51 -36.67 -6.20
CA ALA A 351 -21.98 -36.32 -4.87
C ALA A 351 -20.47 -36.10 -4.87
N SER A 352 -20.01 -35.29 -3.92
CA SER A 352 -18.58 -35.07 -3.66
C SER A 352 -18.24 -35.48 -2.23
N PHE A 353 -17.09 -36.14 -2.08
CA PHE A 353 -16.53 -36.50 -0.79
C PHE A 353 -15.39 -35.54 -0.46
N ILE A 354 -15.46 -34.91 0.70
CA ILE A 354 -14.41 -34.06 1.25
C ILE A 354 -13.68 -34.89 2.30
N ASP A 355 -12.39 -35.09 2.12
CA ASP A 355 -11.54 -35.78 3.10
C ASP A 355 -10.53 -34.79 3.72
N ILE A 356 -10.59 -34.70 5.05
CA ILE A 356 -9.75 -33.85 5.88
C ILE A 356 -8.84 -34.75 6.72
N ASP A 357 -7.55 -34.74 6.42
CA ASP A 357 -6.52 -35.39 7.22
C ASP A 357 -6.13 -34.49 8.40
N PHE A 358 -6.50 -34.92 9.60
CA PHE A 358 -6.23 -34.25 10.88
C PHE A 358 -4.74 -34.02 11.13
N ASN A 359 -3.88 -34.97 10.78
CA ASN A 359 -2.43 -34.84 10.96
C ASN A 359 -1.88 -33.72 10.07
N SER A 360 -2.32 -33.67 8.82
CA SER A 360 -1.90 -32.64 7.85
C SER A 360 -2.27 -31.22 8.32
N ILE A 361 -3.37 -31.09 9.06
CA ILE A 361 -3.85 -29.80 9.57
C ILE A 361 -3.40 -29.50 11.00
N GLY A 362 -2.68 -30.41 11.66
CA GLY A 362 -2.13 -30.24 13.02
C GLY A 362 -3.08 -30.62 14.16
N ALA A 363 -4.23 -31.22 13.85
CA ALA A 363 -5.13 -31.77 14.85
C ALA A 363 -4.61 -33.13 15.34
N LYS A 364 -4.55 -33.33 16.66
CA LYS A 364 -4.00 -34.54 17.29
C LYS A 364 -5.08 -35.20 18.14
N LEU A 365 -5.86 -36.05 17.51
CA LEU A 365 -6.96 -36.76 18.16
C LEU A 365 -6.48 -38.09 18.74
N LYS A 366 -7.15 -38.56 19.80
CA LYS A 366 -6.80 -39.80 20.50
C LYS A 366 -7.98 -40.77 20.45
N ASP A 367 -7.68 -42.03 20.16
CA ASP A 367 -8.65 -43.11 20.24
C ASP A 367 -9.27 -43.24 21.65
N GLY A 368 -10.52 -43.65 21.70
CA GLY A 368 -11.32 -43.85 22.90
C GLY A 368 -11.86 -42.55 23.52
N LYS A 369 -11.56 -41.37 22.96
CA LYS A 369 -12.07 -40.08 23.45
C LYS A 369 -13.30 -39.61 22.65
N LYS A 370 -14.20 -38.90 23.32
CA LYS A 370 -15.41 -38.33 22.71
C LYS A 370 -15.15 -36.87 22.34
N TYR A 371 -15.33 -36.55 21.07
CA TYR A 371 -15.16 -35.22 20.49
C TYR A 371 -16.50 -34.70 19.97
N GLU A 372 -16.64 -33.38 20.00
CA GLU A 372 -17.70 -32.59 19.38
C GLU A 372 -17.08 -31.85 18.20
N PHE A 373 -17.57 -32.12 17.00
CA PHE A 373 -17.09 -31.54 15.76
C PHE A 373 -18.11 -30.50 15.30
N THR A 374 -17.64 -29.32 14.93
CA THR A 374 -18.41 -28.31 14.20
C THR A 374 -17.72 -28.08 12.87
N VAL A 375 -18.39 -28.43 11.77
CA VAL A 375 -17.89 -28.18 10.42
C VAL A 375 -18.77 -27.14 9.77
N THR A 376 -18.16 -26.08 9.26
CA THR A 376 -18.84 -25.02 8.52
C THR A 376 -18.28 -24.95 7.12
N LEU A 377 -19.11 -25.26 6.13
CA LEU A 377 -18.84 -25.04 4.71
C LEU A 377 -19.25 -23.61 4.36
N GLU A 378 -18.36 -22.86 3.71
CA GLU A 378 -18.59 -21.47 3.32
C GLU A 378 -18.12 -21.28 1.87
N LEU A 379 -19.05 -20.91 0.99
CA LEU A 379 -18.78 -20.55 -0.40
C LEU A 379 -18.38 -19.07 -0.46
N LYS A 380 -17.14 -18.83 -0.87
CA LYS A 380 -16.56 -17.51 -1.10
C LYS A 380 -16.20 -17.40 -2.57
N PRO A 381 -17.12 -16.91 -3.41
CA PRO A 381 -16.83 -16.77 -4.83
C PRO A 381 -15.59 -15.87 -5.02
N GLY A 382 -14.76 -16.25 -5.98
CA GLY A 382 -13.62 -15.44 -6.41
C GLY A 382 -14.03 -14.06 -6.95
N ARG A 383 -13.02 -13.20 -7.16
CA ARG A 383 -13.19 -11.86 -7.76
C ARG A 383 -13.66 -11.91 -9.22
N ASP A 384 -13.62 -13.07 -9.83
CA ASP A 384 -14.10 -13.36 -11.17
C ASP A 384 -15.63 -13.47 -11.25
N LEU A 385 -16.36 -13.61 -10.12
CA LEU A 385 -17.82 -13.61 -10.14
C LEU A 385 -18.37 -12.22 -10.48
N VAL A 386 -19.12 -12.11 -11.58
CA VAL A 386 -19.72 -10.84 -12.04
C VAL A 386 -21.19 -10.73 -11.66
N THR A 387 -21.91 -11.85 -11.58
CA THR A 387 -23.31 -11.89 -11.18
C THR A 387 -23.47 -11.80 -9.65
N PRO A 388 -24.43 -11.02 -9.12
CA PRO A 388 -24.58 -10.83 -7.68
C PRO A 388 -25.08 -12.10 -6.96
N LEU A 389 -24.33 -12.54 -5.95
CA LEU A 389 -24.76 -13.61 -5.03
C LEU A 389 -25.46 -12.98 -3.81
N ARG A 390 -26.79 -13.10 -3.73
CA ARG A 390 -27.62 -12.44 -2.69
C ARG A 390 -27.60 -13.13 -1.32
N SER A 391 -27.19 -14.39 -1.22
CA SER A 391 -27.20 -15.17 0.02
C SER A 391 -25.79 -15.54 0.45
N GLU A 392 -25.53 -15.47 1.75
CA GLU A 392 -24.32 -16.04 2.34
C GLU A 392 -24.39 -17.57 2.18
N GLY A 393 -23.58 -18.11 1.27
CA GLY A 393 -23.52 -19.55 1.02
C GLY A 393 -22.81 -20.27 2.15
N LYS A 394 -23.49 -20.53 3.27
CA LYS A 394 -22.90 -21.16 4.46
C LYS A 394 -23.77 -22.28 5.02
N LYS A 395 -23.16 -23.44 5.32
CA LYS A 395 -23.80 -24.57 6.01
C LYS A 395 -22.94 -25.02 7.18
N THR A 396 -23.53 -25.11 8.36
CA THR A 396 -22.86 -25.65 9.55
C THR A 396 -23.51 -26.95 9.98
N ILE A 397 -22.69 -27.98 10.19
CA ILE A 397 -23.09 -29.25 10.81
C ILE A 397 -22.34 -29.44 12.13
N GLN A 398 -23.01 -30.06 13.08
CA GLN A 398 -22.45 -30.40 14.39
C GLN A 398 -22.75 -31.85 14.72
N PHE A 399 -21.75 -32.59 15.19
CA PHE A 399 -21.94 -33.97 15.59
C PHE A 399 -20.95 -34.39 16.69
N LYS A 400 -21.29 -35.46 17.42
CA LYS A 400 -20.46 -36.03 18.47
C LYS A 400 -20.03 -37.43 18.09
N LYS A 401 -18.74 -37.73 18.19
CA LYS A 401 -18.21 -39.06 17.89
C LYS A 401 -17.17 -39.46 18.93
N LYS A 402 -17.22 -40.74 19.33
CA LYS A 402 -16.13 -41.38 20.04
C LYS A 402 -15.24 -42.02 18.98
N LEU A 403 -13.99 -41.58 18.92
CA LEU A 403 -12.99 -42.11 17.98
C LEU A 403 -12.41 -43.41 18.52
#